data_AF-A0A1G0I596-F1
#
_entry.id   AF-A0A1G0I596-F1
#
_cell.length_a   1.000
_cell.length_b   1.000
_cell.length_c   1.000
_cell.angle_alpha   90.00
_cell.angle_beta   90.00
_cell.angle_gamma   90.00
#
_symmetry.space_group_name_H-M   'P 1'
#
loop_
_entity.id
_entity.type
_entity.pdbx_description
1 polymer ?
#
loop_
_entity_poly.entity_id
_entity_poly.type
_entity_poly.pdbx_seq_one_letter_code
_entity_poly.pdbx_strand_id
1 'polypeptide(L)'
;MAAVVNQRPIFARRLAQARLQKGLSQTELGLRVGMEPSVASPRVNQYEHGVHEPKIAMAKKLADALGIPPAFLYCEDELLAKLLLRWGDLTITQKRALLKQAGVSGKTNPPTAA
;
A
#
# COMPACT_ATOMS: atom_id res chain seq x y z
N MET A 1 3.77 -9.68 -32.49
CA MET A 1 3.01 -10.31 -31.38
C MET A 1 3.24 -9.47 -30.14
N ALA A 2 2.29 -8.60 -29.78
CA ALA A 2 2.38 -7.86 -28.53
C ALA A 2 2.27 -8.87 -27.39
N ALA A 3 3.25 -8.88 -26.49
CA ALA A 3 3.16 -9.65 -25.25
C ALA A 3 1.82 -9.30 -24.61
N VAL A 4 1.00 -10.32 -24.31
CA VAL A 4 -0.16 -10.15 -23.45
C VAL A 4 0.41 -9.73 -22.10
N VAL A 5 0.54 -8.42 -21.89
CA VAL A 5 0.91 -7.87 -20.59
C VAL A 5 -0.25 -8.25 -19.70
N ASN A 6 -0.06 -9.28 -18.90
CA ASN A 6 -1.00 -9.69 -17.88
C ASN A 6 -1.00 -8.58 -16.82
N GLN A 7 -1.74 -7.50 -17.09
CA GLN A 7 -1.79 -6.31 -16.25
C GLN A 7 -2.60 -6.66 -15.01
N ARG A 8 -1.90 -7.16 -13.98
CA ARG A 8 -2.50 -7.32 -12.67
C ARG A 8 -3.05 -5.96 -12.21
N PRO A 9 -4.23 -5.93 -11.56
CA PRO A 9 -4.78 -4.70 -11.00
C PRO A 9 -3.75 -3.98 -10.12
N ILE A 10 -3.83 -2.65 -10.06
CA ILE A 10 -2.87 -1.83 -9.31
C ILE A 10 -2.78 -2.27 -7.85
N PHE A 11 -3.92 -2.55 -7.22
CA PHE A 11 -3.99 -3.12 -5.88
C PHE A 11 -3.14 -4.37 -5.72
N ALA A 12 -3.33 -5.34 -6.62
CA ALA A 12 -2.64 -6.61 -6.60
C ALA A 12 -1.11 -6.44 -6.71
N ARG A 13 -0.67 -5.58 -7.63
CA ARG A 13 0.74 -5.26 -7.86
C ARG A 13 1.36 -4.56 -6.65
N ARG A 14 0.69 -3.55 -6.08
CA ARG A 14 1.19 -2.76 -4.95
C ARG A 14 1.19 -3.57 -3.66
N LEU A 15 0.18 -4.40 -3.41
CA LEU A 15 0.16 -5.28 -2.25
C LEU A 15 1.37 -6.23 -2.25
N ALA A 16 1.63 -6.90 -3.37
CA ALA A 16 2.78 -7.78 -3.52
C ALA A 16 4.11 -7.02 -3.34
N GLN A 17 4.23 -5.83 -3.93
CA GLN A 17 5.42 -4.98 -3.80
C GLN A 17 5.71 -4.63 -2.33
N ALA A 18 4.72 -4.10 -1.61
CA ALA A 18 4.89 -3.72 -0.21
C ALA A 18 5.18 -4.93 0.68
N ARG A 19 4.49 -6.06 0.46
CA ARG A 19 4.73 -7.29 1.21
C ARG A 19 6.16 -7.79 1.05
N LEU A 20 6.65 -7.87 -0.18
CA LEU A 20 8.01 -8.32 -0.47
C LEU A 20 9.07 -7.38 0.11
N GLN A 21 8.84 -6.06 0.02
CA GLN A 21 9.75 -5.08 0.63
C GLN A 21 9.80 -5.20 2.15
N LYS A 22 8.68 -5.56 2.80
CA LYS A 22 8.64 -5.79 4.24
C LYS A 22 9.15 -7.19 4.65
N GLY A 23 9.51 -8.04 3.68
CA GLY A 23 10.05 -9.38 3.92
C GLY A 23 9.04 -10.38 4.49
N LEU A 24 7.74 -10.18 4.24
CA LEU A 24 6.69 -11.04 4.76
C LEU A 24 6.27 -12.10 3.73
N SER A 25 5.99 -13.32 4.20
CA SER A 25 5.21 -14.30 3.44
C SER A 25 3.74 -13.89 3.34
N GLN A 26 3.01 -14.49 2.39
CA GLN A 26 1.56 -14.30 2.26
C GLN A 26 0.81 -14.75 3.52
N THR A 27 1.25 -15.87 4.13
CA THR A 27 0.72 -16.37 5.39
C THR A 27 0.90 -15.34 6.52
N GLU A 28 2.11 -14.83 6.72
CA GLU A 28 2.39 -13.86 7.79
C GLU A 28 1.58 -12.58 7.64
N LEU A 29 1.43 -12.06 6.41
CA LEU A 29 0.59 -10.89 6.16
C LEU A 29 -0.89 -11.17 6.49
N GLY A 30 -1.42 -12.31 6.06
CA GLY A 30 -2.81 -12.71 6.36
C GLY A 30 -3.06 -12.86 7.86
N LEU A 31 -2.13 -13.50 8.59
CA LEU A 31 -2.21 -13.64 10.04
C LEU A 31 -2.20 -12.28 10.75
N ARG A 32 -1.35 -11.33 10.33
CA ARG A 32 -1.28 -9.98 10.92
C ARG A 32 -2.58 -9.19 10.81
N VAL A 33 -3.40 -9.46 9.79
CA VAL A 33 -4.71 -8.80 9.62
C VAL A 33 -5.87 -9.60 10.19
N GLY A 34 -5.57 -10.66 10.97
CA GLY A 34 -6.55 -11.47 11.69
C GLY A 34 -7.24 -12.54 10.84
N MET A 35 -6.60 -13.01 9.77
CA MET A 35 -7.09 -14.17 9.04
C MET A 35 -6.69 -15.47 9.75
N GLU A 36 -7.55 -16.49 9.67
CA GLU A 36 -7.21 -17.83 10.14
C GLU A 36 -6.04 -18.42 9.35
N PRO A 37 -5.17 -19.24 9.98
CA PRO A 37 -3.98 -19.81 9.32
C PRO A 37 -4.27 -20.54 8.01
N SER A 38 -5.40 -21.28 7.94
CA SER A 38 -5.82 -22.06 6.77
C SER A 38 -6.25 -21.19 5.59
N VAL A 39 -6.65 -19.93 5.81
CA VAL A 39 -7.14 -19.03 4.76
C VAL A 39 -6.18 -17.86 4.47
N ALA A 40 -5.23 -17.59 5.37
CA ALA A 40 -4.30 -16.46 5.26
C ALA A 40 -3.54 -16.43 3.93
N SER A 41 -2.79 -17.48 3.62
CA SER A 41 -2.02 -17.56 2.37
C SER A 41 -2.92 -17.58 1.12
N PRO A 42 -3.94 -18.45 1.00
CA PRO A 42 -4.84 -18.46 -0.16
C PRO A 42 -5.50 -17.11 -0.43
N ARG A 43 -5.95 -16.41 0.61
CA ARG A 43 -6.65 -15.13 0.46
C ARG A 43 -5.72 -14.01 0.02
N VAL A 44 -4.53 -13.90 0.63
CA VAL A 44 -3.53 -12.90 0.21
C VAL A 44 -3.06 -13.21 -1.22
N ASN A 45 -2.88 -14.48 -1.58
CA ASN A 45 -2.55 -14.87 -2.94
C ASN A 45 -3.60 -14.41 -3.97
N GLN A 46 -4.89 -14.59 -3.67
CA GLN A 46 -5.98 -14.12 -4.52
C GLN A 46 -5.94 -12.59 -4.71
N TYR A 47 -5.62 -11.85 -3.64
CA TYR A 47 -5.44 -10.40 -3.72
C TYR A 47 -4.25 -10.00 -4.60
N GLU A 48 -3.09 -10.64 -4.44
CA GLU A 48 -1.86 -10.35 -5.20
C GLU A 48 -1.92 -10.74 -6.68
N HIS A 49 -2.91 -11.57 -7.05
CA HIS A 49 -3.20 -11.94 -8.42
C HIS A 49 -4.43 -11.22 -9.00
N GLY A 50 -5.10 -10.38 -8.20
CA GLY A 50 -6.29 -9.65 -8.63
C GLY A 50 -7.52 -10.52 -8.86
N VAL A 51 -7.53 -11.76 -8.35
CA VAL A 51 -8.72 -12.65 -8.39
C VAL A 51 -9.83 -12.06 -7.52
N HIS A 52 -9.45 -11.47 -6.40
CA HIS A 52 -10.34 -10.70 -5.54
C HIS A 52 -9.68 -9.39 -5.16
N GLU A 53 -10.49 -8.36 -4.98
CA GLU A 53 -10.08 -7.13 -4.35
C GLU A 53 -10.73 -7.02 -2.98
N PRO A 54 -9.97 -6.74 -1.91
CA PRO A 54 -10.55 -6.58 -0.59
C PRO A 54 -11.40 -5.31 -0.51
N LYS A 55 -12.40 -5.32 0.37
CA LYS A 55 -13.09 -4.08 0.77
C LYS A 55 -12.10 -3.10 1.40
N ILE A 56 -12.39 -1.80 1.33
CA ILE A 56 -11.53 -0.72 1.82
C ILE A 56 -11.07 -0.91 3.28
N ALA A 57 -11.91 -1.46 4.15
CA ALA A 57 -11.56 -1.74 5.54
C ALA A 57 -10.42 -2.77 5.66
N MET A 58 -10.42 -3.81 4.83
CA MET A 58 -9.36 -4.81 4.78
C MET A 58 -8.11 -4.27 4.07
N ALA A 59 -8.27 -3.45 3.00
CA ALA A 59 -7.15 -2.76 2.36
C ALA A 59 -6.39 -1.87 3.35
N LYS A 60 -7.09 -1.13 4.21
CA LYS A 60 -6.49 -0.33 5.29
C LYS A 60 -5.72 -1.22 6.29
N LYS A 61 -6.32 -2.31 6.78
CA LYS A 61 -5.63 -3.26 7.66
C LYS A 61 -4.35 -3.83 7.06
N LEU A 62 -4.38 -4.18 5.77
CA LEU A 62 -3.19 -4.64 5.05
C LEU A 62 -2.11 -3.56 4.98
N ALA A 63 -2.49 -2.32 4.66
CA ALA A 63 -1.56 -1.19 4.63
C ALA A 63 -0.92 -0.93 6.00
N ASP A 64 -1.72 -0.95 7.07
CA ASP A 64 -1.25 -0.78 8.45
C ASP A 64 -0.26 -1.89 8.85
N ALA A 65 -0.59 -3.16 8.55
CA ALA A 65 0.28 -4.31 8.82
C ALA A 65 1.61 -4.27 8.04
N LEU A 66 1.64 -3.55 6.91
CA LEU A 66 2.79 -3.33 6.06
C LEU A 66 3.55 -2.03 6.39
N GLY A 67 2.99 -1.16 7.25
CA GLY A 67 3.58 0.12 7.63
C GLY A 67 3.59 1.16 6.50
N ILE A 68 2.63 1.09 5.57
CA ILE A 68 2.54 1.98 4.40
C ILE A 68 1.25 2.81 4.43
N PRO A 69 1.22 4.00 3.82
CA PRO A 69 -0.03 4.72 3.60
C PRO A 69 -0.99 3.90 2.71
N PRO A 70 -2.30 3.80 3.03
CA PRO A 70 -3.26 3.06 2.19
C PRO A 70 -3.31 3.52 0.72
N ALA A 71 -3.00 4.80 0.48
CA ALA A 71 -2.90 5.37 -0.86
C ALA A 71 -1.88 4.63 -1.76
N PHE A 72 -0.83 4.05 -1.17
CA PHE A 72 0.17 3.29 -1.92
C PHE A 72 -0.45 2.10 -2.67
N LEU A 73 -1.46 1.44 -2.08
CA LEU A 73 -2.13 0.29 -2.68
C LEU A 73 -2.85 0.64 -3.99
N TYR A 74 -3.16 1.91 -4.22
CA TYR A 74 -3.89 2.39 -5.38
C TYR A 74 -3.07 3.35 -6.26
N CYS A 75 -1.78 3.48 -5.99
CA CYS A 75 -0.92 4.45 -6.66
C CYS A 75 -0.40 3.91 -8.00
N GLU A 76 -0.85 4.45 -9.12
CA GLU A 76 -0.31 4.09 -10.45
C GLU A 76 1.08 4.66 -10.70
N ASP A 77 1.29 5.91 -10.30
CA ASP A 77 2.54 6.63 -10.48
C ASP A 77 3.68 6.00 -9.65
N GLU A 78 4.75 5.59 -10.32
CA GLU A 78 5.89 4.92 -9.68
C GLU A 78 6.75 5.86 -8.81
N LEU A 79 6.84 7.15 -9.14
CA LEU A 79 7.58 8.12 -8.35
C LEU A 79 6.85 8.43 -7.05
N LEU A 80 5.52 8.64 -7.14
CA LEU A 80 4.67 8.82 -5.97
C LEU A 80 4.65 7.56 -5.10
N ALA A 81 4.57 6.37 -5.69
CA ALA A 81 4.62 5.11 -4.96
C ALA A 81 5.93 4.96 -4.15
N LYS A 82 7.08 5.29 -4.74
CA LYS A 82 8.38 5.31 -4.04
C LYS A 82 8.39 6.31 -2.88
N LEU A 83 7.80 7.49 -3.06
CA LEU A 83 7.68 8.48 -2.00
C LEU A 83 6.78 7.97 -0.86
N LEU A 84 5.62 7.38 -1.18
CA LEU A 84 4.68 6.85 -0.21
C LEU A 84 5.27 5.73 0.65
N LEU A 85 6.10 4.85 0.06
CA LEU A 85 6.82 3.82 0.81
C LEU A 85 7.75 4.39 1.88
N ARG A 86 8.39 5.52 1.59
CA ARG A 86 9.27 6.21 2.55
C ARG A 86 8.53 7.14 3.49
N TRP A 87 7.29 7.50 3.17
CA TRP A 87 6.56 8.55 3.88
C TRP A 87 6.39 8.24 5.38
N GLY A 88 6.20 6.97 5.75
CA GLY A 88 6.12 6.54 7.15
C GLY A 88 7.40 6.85 7.93
N ASP A 89 8.57 6.64 7.32
CA ASP A 89 9.88 6.78 7.94
C ASP A 89 10.38 8.23 8.03
N LEU A 90 9.76 9.16 7.29
CA LEU A 90 10.16 10.56 7.29
C LEU A 90 9.66 11.28 8.55
N THR A 91 10.59 12.02 9.17
CA THR A 91 10.27 12.98 10.24
C THR A 91 9.36 14.09 9.73
N ILE A 92 8.66 14.76 10.66
CA ILE A 92 7.82 15.92 10.33
C ILE A 92 8.64 17.02 9.61
N THR A 93 9.89 17.23 10.03
CA THR A 93 10.78 18.21 9.39
C THR A 93 11.11 17.84 7.95
N GLN A 94 11.42 16.57 7.67
CA GLN A 94 11.67 16.10 6.30
C GLN A 94 10.41 16.21 5.43
N LYS A 95 9.24 15.82 5.95
CA LYS A 95 7.95 15.97 5.25
C LYS A 95 7.68 17.42 4.87
N ARG A 96 7.87 18.35 5.81
CA ARG A 96 7.71 19.80 5.55
C ARG A 96 8.71 20.32 4.51
N ALA A 97 9.96 19.88 4.57
CA ALA A 97 10.97 20.25 3.59
C ALA A 97 10.59 19.78 2.17
N LEU A 98 10.10 18.55 2.01
CA LEU A 98 9.61 18.04 0.74
C LEU A 98 8.41 18.85 0.21
N LEU A 99 7.44 19.19 1.06
CA LEU A 99 6.30 20.02 0.67
C LEU A 99 6.75 21.41 0.19
N LYS A 100 7.71 22.02 0.89
CA LYS A 100 8.30 23.31 0.48
C LYS A 100 9.00 23.20 -0.88
N GLN A 101 9.78 22.14 -1.11
CA GLN A 101 10.48 21.91 -2.38
C GLN A 101 9.51 21.66 -3.54
N ALA A 102 8.39 20.98 -3.28
CA ALA A 102 7.33 20.76 -4.26
C ALA A 102 6.47 22.02 -4.53
N GLY A 103 6.81 23.18 -3.94
CA GLY A 103 6.05 24.42 -4.09
C GLY A 103 4.71 24.43 -3.34
N VAL A 104 4.45 23.43 -2.50
CA VAL A 104 3.20 23.32 -1.71
C VAL A 104 3.34 24.20 -0.47
N SER A 105 3.07 25.50 -0.64
CA SER A 105 3.05 26.49 0.44
C SER A 105 1.61 26.80 0.84
N GLY A 106 1.07 26.07 1.82
CA GLY A 106 -0.30 26.32 2.30
C GLY A 106 -0.61 25.63 3.62
N LYS A 107 -1.30 26.35 4.52
CA LYS A 107 -1.77 25.86 5.83
C LYS A 107 -2.54 24.55 5.63
N THR A 108 -2.02 23.42 6.14
CA THR A 108 -2.79 22.19 6.24
C THR A 108 -3.88 22.42 7.29
N ASN A 109 -5.12 22.67 6.87
CA ASN A 109 -6.24 22.47 7.79
C ASN A 109 -6.26 20.97 8.14
N PRO A 110 -6.39 20.59 9.42
CA PRO A 110 -6.51 19.19 9.79
C PRO A 110 -7.75 18.58 9.12
N PRO A 111 -7.76 17.26 8.84
CA PRO A 111 -8.96 16.63 8.33
C PRO A 111 -10.07 16.78 9.38
N THR A 112 -11.14 17.49 9.00
CA THR A 112 -12.39 17.53 9.75
C THR A 112 -12.86 16.10 9.95
N ALA A 113 -12.82 15.63 11.20
CA ALA A 113 -13.53 14.43 11.59
C ALA A 113 -15.03 14.67 11.34
N ALA A 114 -15.61 13.82 10.50
CA ALA A 114 -17.05 13.63 10.34
C ALA A 114 -17.32 12.12 10.48
#